data_AF-A0A250XA89-F1
#
_entry.id   AF-A0A250XA89-F1
#
_cell.length_a   1.000
_cell.length_b   1.000
_cell.length_c   1.000
_cell.angle_alpha   90.00
_cell.angle_beta   90.00
_cell.angle_gamma   90.00
#
_symmetry.space_group_name_H-M   'P 1'
#
loop_
_entity.id
_entity.type
_entity.pdbx_description
1 polymer ?
#
loop_
_entity_poly.entity_id
_entity_poly.type
_entity_poly.pdbx_seq_one_letter_code
_entity_poly.pdbx_strand_id
1 'polypeptide(L)'
;MKTTFFTSPSKGTGLRGIELDRCYTGGFDEEGRRHGFGVYKFPNHMTYEGHYVAGLKQGAGKLTFPDGGWYEGEFQNNEIHGRGVRKFSGGNTYAGDFEMGEMYGQGIMKFSSGDCYEGSFVRNVMEGHGTMRFQNGNVYKGQFRANKINGQGTMKYKSGDE
;
A
#
# COMPACT_ATOMS: atom_id res chain seq x y z
N MET A 1 -51.38 -35.66 38.79
CA MET A 1 -50.53 -34.45 38.83
C MET A 1 -49.38 -34.64 37.84
N LYS A 2 -49.21 -33.66 36.93
CA LYS A 2 -48.08 -33.37 36.02
C LYS A 2 -47.69 -34.45 35.00
N THR A 3 -48.09 -34.34 33.73
CA THR A 3 -47.57 -33.49 32.62
C THR A 3 -46.41 -34.15 31.85
N THR A 4 -46.77 -34.61 30.64
CA THR A 4 -46.09 -34.76 29.33
C THR A 4 -44.77 -33.96 29.15
N PHE A 5 -43.76 -34.38 28.38
CA PHE A 5 -43.66 -34.45 26.90
C PHE A 5 -42.37 -35.24 26.48
N PHE A 6 -42.45 -36.24 25.59
CA PHE A 6 -42.26 -36.25 24.12
C PHE A 6 -40.80 -36.20 23.57
N THR A 7 -40.42 -37.35 22.96
CA THR A 7 -39.76 -37.57 21.64
C THR A 7 -38.52 -36.74 21.26
N SER A 8 -37.34 -37.38 21.13
CA SER A 8 -36.77 -38.07 19.93
C SER A 8 -35.89 -37.13 19.06
N PRO A 9 -35.03 -37.64 18.14
CA PRO A 9 -33.59 -37.41 18.22
C PRO A 9 -33.09 -36.60 17.01
N SER A 10 -31.81 -36.18 17.01
CA SER A 10 -30.91 -36.32 15.85
C SER A 10 -29.64 -35.49 15.97
N LYS A 11 -28.64 -36.00 15.26
CA LYS A 11 -27.25 -35.56 15.14
C LYS A 11 -27.15 -34.11 14.68
N GLY A 12 -26.38 -33.31 15.41
CA GLY A 12 -25.79 -32.07 14.91
C GLY A 12 -24.28 -32.15 15.10
N THR A 13 -23.55 -32.48 14.04
CA THR A 13 -22.11 -32.24 13.96
C THR A 13 -21.87 -30.75 14.12
N GLY A 14 -21.43 -30.35 15.30
CA GLY A 14 -21.06 -28.97 15.60
C GLY A 14 -19.83 -28.59 14.78
N LEU A 15 -20.04 -27.99 13.61
CA LEU A 15 -19.03 -27.16 12.99
C LEU A 15 -18.70 -26.09 14.01
N ARG A 16 -17.49 -26.14 14.57
CA ARG A 16 -16.91 -25.06 15.38
C ARG A 16 -17.12 -23.78 14.59
N GLY A 17 -18.04 -22.96 15.08
CA GLY A 17 -18.38 -21.68 14.49
C GLY A 17 -17.07 -20.94 14.23
N ILE A 18 -16.87 -20.62 12.96
CA ILE A 18 -15.91 -19.64 12.51
C ILE A 18 -16.12 -18.44 13.43
N GLU A 19 -15.16 -18.15 14.32
CA GLU A 19 -15.12 -16.83 14.94
C GLU A 19 -14.95 -15.88 13.77
N LEU A 20 -16.08 -15.41 13.25
CA LEU A 20 -16.14 -14.39 12.22
C LEU A 20 -15.20 -13.31 12.71
N ASP A 21 -14.10 -13.14 11.97
CA ASP A 21 -13.08 -12.16 12.26
C ASP A 21 -13.82 -10.82 12.37
N ARG A 22 -14.11 -10.37 13.60
CA ARG A 22 -15.01 -9.22 13.86
C ARG A 22 -14.45 -7.93 13.24
N CYS A 23 -13.20 -7.99 12.81
CA CYS A 23 -12.47 -6.95 12.13
C CYS A 23 -12.63 -6.97 10.60
N TYR A 24 -13.27 -7.98 10.01
CA TYR A 24 -13.49 -8.11 8.57
C TYR A 24 -14.96 -7.88 8.19
N THR A 25 -15.16 -7.12 7.11
CA THR A 25 -16.45 -7.01 6.42
C THR A 25 -16.22 -7.25 4.94
N GLY A 26 -16.79 -8.31 4.37
CA GLY A 26 -16.65 -8.65 2.96
C GLY A 26 -17.13 -10.06 2.64
N GLY A 27 -16.88 -10.50 1.41
CA GLY A 27 -17.25 -11.82 0.92
C GLY A 27 -16.31 -12.93 1.38
N PHE A 28 -16.82 -14.16 1.32
CA PHE A 28 -16.06 -15.38 1.56
C PHE A 28 -16.30 -16.39 0.42
N ASP A 29 -15.30 -17.21 0.09
CA ASP A 29 -15.45 -18.34 -0.82
C ASP A 29 -16.04 -19.58 -0.11
N GLU A 30 -16.23 -20.68 -0.85
CA GLU A 30 -16.84 -21.92 -0.37
C GLU A 30 -16.03 -22.58 0.77
N GLU A 31 -14.71 -22.33 0.82
CA GLU A 31 -13.83 -22.77 1.91
C GLU A 31 -13.82 -21.81 3.11
N GLY A 32 -14.62 -20.75 3.08
CA GLY A 32 -14.71 -19.75 4.14
C GLY A 32 -13.52 -18.78 4.19
N ARG A 33 -12.75 -18.64 3.11
CA ARG A 33 -11.64 -17.68 3.01
C ARG A 33 -12.15 -16.37 2.43
N ARG A 34 -11.56 -15.24 2.86
CA ARG A 34 -11.92 -13.91 2.33
C ARG A 34 -11.81 -13.89 0.80
N HIS A 35 -12.85 -13.42 0.12
CA HIS A 35 -12.91 -13.40 -1.33
C HIS A 35 -13.75 -12.22 -1.83
N GLY A 36 -13.32 -11.60 -2.94
CA GLY A 36 -13.95 -10.40 -3.46
C GLY A 36 -13.53 -9.16 -2.67
N PHE A 37 -14.30 -8.08 -2.78
CA PHE A 37 -14.00 -6.84 -2.08
C PHE A 37 -14.31 -6.96 -0.58
N GLY A 38 -13.44 -6.42 0.27
CA GLY A 38 -13.68 -6.34 1.69
C GLY A 38 -12.80 -5.34 2.42
N VAL A 39 -13.18 -5.06 3.66
CA VAL A 39 -12.50 -4.15 4.58
C VAL A 39 -12.00 -4.95 5.77
N TYR A 40 -10.73 -4.77 6.12
CA TYR A 40 -10.10 -5.40 7.28
C TYR A 40 -9.46 -4.37 8.21
N LYS A 41 -9.91 -4.34 9.46
CA LYS A 41 -9.39 -3.45 10.52
C LYS A 41 -8.43 -4.20 11.42
N PHE A 42 -7.15 -3.99 11.25
CA PHE A 42 -6.13 -4.71 12.00
C PHE A 42 -6.11 -4.26 13.49
N PRO A 43 -5.69 -5.13 14.43
CA PRO A 43 -5.53 -4.77 15.83
C PRO A 43 -4.57 -3.59 16.07
N ASN A 44 -3.59 -3.38 15.17
CA ASN A 44 -2.65 -2.27 15.23
C ASN A 44 -3.18 -0.97 14.61
N HIS A 45 -4.50 -0.85 14.43
CA HIS A 45 -5.20 0.31 13.82
C HIS A 45 -4.91 0.55 12.34
N MET A 46 -4.20 -0.34 11.64
CA MET A 46 -4.19 -0.31 10.18
C MET A 46 -5.57 -0.68 9.64
N THR A 47 -5.90 -0.16 8.46
CA THR A 47 -7.10 -0.59 7.71
C THR A 47 -6.71 -0.94 6.29
N TYR A 48 -7.11 -2.12 5.82
CA TYR A 48 -7.07 -2.48 4.41
C TYR A 48 -8.48 -2.48 3.84
N GLU A 49 -8.63 -1.90 2.65
CA GLU A 49 -9.86 -1.91 1.88
C GLU A 49 -9.49 -2.31 0.45
N GLY A 50 -10.01 -3.43 -0.05
CA GLY A 50 -9.65 -3.90 -1.38
C GLY A 50 -10.04 -5.34 -1.65
N HIS A 51 -9.50 -5.89 -2.73
CA HIS A 51 -9.85 -7.21 -3.21
C HIS A 51 -9.05 -8.32 -2.54
N TYR A 52 -9.74 -9.43 -2.28
CA TYR A 52 -9.19 -10.67 -1.78
C TYR A 52 -9.43 -11.80 -2.79
N VAL A 53 -8.45 -12.70 -2.91
CA VAL A 53 -8.57 -13.99 -3.62
C VAL A 53 -8.03 -15.07 -2.70
N ALA A 54 -8.88 -16.05 -2.36
CA ALA A 54 -8.53 -17.18 -1.50
C ALA A 54 -7.85 -16.77 -0.17
N GLY A 55 -8.33 -15.69 0.46
CA GLY A 55 -7.82 -15.18 1.74
C GLY A 55 -6.68 -14.17 1.64
N LEU A 56 -6.08 -14.01 0.46
CA LEU A 56 -4.94 -13.12 0.20
C LEU A 56 -5.39 -11.80 -0.43
N LYS A 57 -4.80 -10.68 -0.03
CA LYS A 57 -5.01 -9.39 -0.72
C LYS A 57 -4.45 -9.49 -2.14
N GLN A 58 -5.23 -9.04 -3.12
CA GLN A 58 -4.91 -9.19 -4.54
C GLN A 58 -5.52 -8.04 -5.35
N GLY A 59 -4.82 -7.54 -6.36
CA GLY A 59 -5.31 -6.46 -7.22
C GLY A 59 -5.40 -5.13 -6.48
N ALA A 60 -6.33 -4.26 -6.90
CA ALA A 60 -6.45 -2.93 -6.34
C ALA A 60 -6.87 -2.94 -4.85
N GLY A 61 -6.24 -2.08 -4.06
CA GLY A 61 -6.62 -1.84 -2.68
C GLY A 61 -5.97 -0.60 -2.08
N LYS A 62 -6.42 -0.26 -0.89
CA LYS A 62 -5.95 0.85 -0.07
C LYS A 62 -5.55 0.34 1.30
N LEU A 63 -4.34 0.69 1.74
CA LEU A 63 -3.83 0.42 3.07
C LEU A 63 -3.60 1.73 3.80
N THR A 64 -4.34 1.96 4.88
CA THR A 64 -4.21 3.14 5.74
C THR A 64 -3.44 2.76 7.00
N PHE A 65 -2.47 3.60 7.37
CA PHE A 65 -1.55 3.39 8.49
C PHE A 65 -1.96 4.23 9.71
N PRO A 66 -1.56 3.82 10.93
CA PRO A 66 -1.97 4.52 12.16
C PRO A 66 -1.39 5.94 12.26
N ASP A 67 -0.29 6.21 11.57
CA ASP A 67 0.37 7.52 11.50
C ASP A 67 -0.33 8.49 10.52
N GLY A 68 -1.45 8.09 9.91
CA GLY A 68 -2.19 8.87 8.92
C GLY A 68 -1.64 8.77 7.49
N GLY A 69 -0.52 8.06 7.29
CA GLY A 69 -0.05 7.68 5.96
C GLY A 69 -0.99 6.68 5.29
N TRP A 70 -0.90 6.56 3.97
CA TRP A 70 -1.66 5.56 3.22
C TRP A 70 -0.95 5.15 1.94
N TYR A 71 -1.26 3.95 1.47
CA TYR A 71 -0.94 3.43 0.15
C TYR A 71 -2.23 3.09 -0.59
N GLU A 72 -2.28 3.36 -1.88
CA GLU A 72 -3.37 2.96 -2.77
C GLU A 72 -2.76 2.48 -4.10
N GLY A 73 -3.09 1.26 -4.50
CA GLY A 73 -2.49 0.64 -5.67
C GLY A 73 -2.68 -0.87 -5.69
N GLU A 74 -1.79 -1.56 -6.38
CA GLU A 74 -1.87 -3.00 -6.59
C GLU A 74 -1.28 -3.81 -5.42
N PHE A 75 -1.93 -4.93 -5.14
CA PHE A 75 -1.49 -5.95 -4.20
C PHE A 75 -1.32 -7.28 -4.92
N GLN A 76 -0.31 -8.05 -4.54
CA GLN A 76 -0.10 -9.41 -5.01
C GLN A 76 0.25 -10.29 -3.81
N ASN A 77 -0.56 -11.32 -3.55
CA ASN A 77 -0.31 -12.28 -2.47
C ASN A 77 -0.05 -11.62 -1.10
N ASN A 78 -0.91 -10.68 -0.68
CA ASN A 78 -0.77 -9.82 0.52
C ASN A 78 0.24 -8.69 0.45
N GLU A 79 1.15 -8.68 -0.51
CA GLU A 79 2.20 -7.68 -0.63
C GLU A 79 1.78 -6.51 -1.51
N ILE A 80 2.27 -5.31 -1.21
CA ILE A 80 2.18 -4.16 -2.10
C ILE A 80 3.09 -4.43 -3.31
N HIS A 81 2.56 -4.28 -4.52
CA HIS A 81 3.27 -4.58 -5.76
C HIS A 81 2.77 -3.68 -6.90
N GLY A 82 3.40 -3.72 -8.07
CA GLY A 82 2.89 -3.03 -9.27
C GLY A 82 2.85 -1.50 -9.12
N ARG A 83 1.86 -0.84 -9.73
CA ARG A 83 1.73 0.62 -9.67
C ARG A 83 0.94 1.03 -8.44
N GLY A 84 1.34 2.14 -7.81
CA GLY A 84 0.57 2.73 -6.73
C GLY A 84 0.99 4.14 -6.36
N VAL A 85 0.27 4.68 -5.38
CA VAL A 85 0.54 5.98 -4.75
C VAL A 85 0.68 5.77 -3.25
N ARG A 86 1.75 6.32 -2.68
CA ARG A 86 2.00 6.36 -1.25
C ARG A 86 1.98 7.81 -0.76
N LYS A 87 1.16 8.11 0.24
CA LYS A 87 1.30 9.28 1.09
C LYS A 87 1.99 8.89 2.39
N PHE A 88 3.09 9.56 2.71
CA PHE A 88 3.79 9.40 3.97
C PHE A 88 3.19 10.35 5.01
N SER A 89 3.25 9.98 6.29
CA SER A 89 2.78 10.82 7.40
C SER A 89 3.49 12.17 7.46
N GLY A 90 4.78 12.22 7.07
CA GLY A 90 5.55 13.46 6.93
C GLY A 90 5.17 14.36 5.73
N GLY A 91 4.11 14.03 4.98
CA GLY A 91 3.59 14.84 3.88
C GLY A 91 4.19 14.54 2.51
N ASN A 92 5.29 13.80 2.43
CA ASN A 92 5.83 13.32 1.15
C ASN A 92 4.80 12.45 0.43
N THR A 93 4.84 12.46 -0.91
CA THR A 93 4.05 11.56 -1.74
C THR A 93 4.92 10.90 -2.79
N TYR A 94 4.70 9.62 -3.04
CA TYR A 94 5.32 8.88 -4.12
C TYR A 94 4.24 8.30 -5.03
N ALA A 95 4.46 8.36 -6.34
CA ALA A 95 3.65 7.66 -7.33
C ALA A 95 4.58 6.93 -8.30
N GLY A 96 4.44 5.62 -8.42
CA GLY A 96 5.38 4.82 -9.23
C GLY A 96 5.24 3.34 -9.00
N ASP A 97 6.32 2.62 -9.30
CA ASP A 97 6.40 1.16 -9.16
C ASP A 97 6.74 0.74 -7.73
N PHE A 98 6.15 -0.38 -7.31
CA PHE A 98 6.41 -1.02 -6.05
C PHE A 98 6.75 -2.49 -6.26
N GLU A 99 7.69 -2.98 -5.46
CA GLU A 99 8.03 -4.39 -5.37
C GLU A 99 8.21 -4.77 -3.90
N MET A 100 7.45 -5.77 -3.43
CA MET A 100 7.47 -6.25 -2.04
C MET A 100 7.33 -5.11 -1.01
N GLY A 101 6.44 -4.15 -1.28
CA GLY A 101 6.20 -2.99 -0.44
C GLY A 101 7.24 -1.88 -0.49
N GLU A 102 8.30 -2.03 -1.27
CA GLU A 102 9.32 -1.00 -1.47
C GLU A 102 9.09 -0.23 -2.77
N MET A 103 9.41 1.07 -2.77
CA MET A 103 9.47 1.83 -4.02
C MET A 103 10.60 1.28 -4.88
N TYR A 104 10.28 0.97 -6.14
CA TYR A 104 11.19 0.37 -7.10
C TYR A 104 10.96 0.99 -8.50
N GLY A 105 11.76 0.63 -9.49
CA GLY A 105 11.50 0.98 -10.89
C GLY A 105 11.48 2.49 -11.12
N GLN A 106 10.47 2.99 -11.82
CA GLN A 106 10.29 4.42 -12.09
C GLN A 106 9.22 5.03 -11.18
N GLY A 107 9.47 6.24 -10.71
CA GLY A 107 8.47 6.97 -9.94
C GLY A 107 8.73 8.46 -9.81
N ILE A 108 7.76 9.12 -9.21
CA ILE A 108 7.77 10.54 -8.89
C ILE A 108 7.60 10.68 -7.38
N MET A 109 8.63 11.23 -6.71
CA MET A 109 8.58 11.61 -5.30
C MET A 109 8.39 13.13 -5.21
N LYS A 110 7.28 13.57 -4.61
CA LYS A 110 7.06 14.96 -4.22
C LYS A 110 7.34 15.08 -2.72
N PHE A 111 8.29 15.92 -2.38
CA PHE A 111 8.69 16.17 -1.00
C PHE A 111 7.80 17.25 -0.37
N SER A 112 7.58 17.17 0.93
CA SER A 112 6.86 18.21 1.68
C SER A 112 7.60 19.55 1.70
N SER A 113 8.90 19.57 1.38
CA SER A 113 9.67 20.79 1.10
C SER A 113 9.20 21.54 -0.15
N GLY A 114 8.46 20.87 -1.06
CA GLY A 114 8.11 21.40 -2.37
C GLY A 114 9.04 20.95 -3.50
N ASP A 115 10.13 20.25 -3.18
CA ASP A 115 10.99 19.61 -4.19
C ASP A 115 10.27 18.41 -4.83
N CYS A 116 10.70 18.05 -6.04
CA CYS A 116 10.16 16.93 -6.78
C CYS A 116 11.27 16.17 -7.50
N TYR A 117 11.33 14.86 -7.28
CA TYR A 117 12.20 13.95 -8.01
C TYR A 117 11.37 13.05 -8.94
N GLU A 118 11.82 12.91 -10.18
CA GLU A 118 11.30 11.97 -11.16
C GLU A 118 12.46 11.13 -11.68
N GLY A 119 12.41 9.81 -11.50
CA GLY A 119 13.50 8.93 -11.90
C GLY A 119 13.40 7.55 -11.29
N SER A 120 14.56 6.89 -11.19
CA SER A 120 14.62 5.48 -10.80
C SER A 120 14.75 5.31 -9.28
N PHE A 121 14.12 4.26 -8.77
CA PHE A 121 14.14 3.86 -7.37
C PHE A 121 14.59 2.42 -7.22
N VAL A 122 15.37 2.15 -6.17
CA VAL A 122 15.74 0.79 -5.76
C VAL A 122 15.59 0.72 -4.26
N ARG A 123 14.73 -0.16 -3.75
CA ARG A 123 14.51 -0.36 -2.30
C ARG A 123 14.32 0.95 -1.52
N ASN A 124 13.37 1.77 -1.97
CA ASN A 124 13.02 3.05 -1.37
C ASN A 124 14.04 4.19 -1.54
N VAL A 125 15.15 4.01 -2.27
CA VAL A 125 16.13 5.07 -2.51
C VAL A 125 16.16 5.52 -3.96
N MET A 126 16.35 6.83 -4.18
CA MET A 126 16.63 7.39 -5.51
C MET A 126 18.01 6.90 -5.96
N GLU A 127 18.06 6.27 -7.13
CA GLU A 127 19.22 5.57 -7.66
C GLU A 127 19.24 5.68 -9.20
N GLY A 128 20.41 5.65 -9.83
CA GLY A 128 20.51 5.74 -11.29
C GLY A 128 20.23 7.16 -11.81
N HIS A 129 19.47 7.30 -12.90
CA HIS A 129 19.22 8.61 -13.51
C HIS A 129 17.85 9.19 -13.10
N GLY A 130 17.81 10.51 -12.94
CA GLY A 130 16.58 11.23 -12.66
C GLY A 130 16.67 12.74 -12.87
N THR A 131 15.54 13.40 -12.68
CA THR A 131 15.37 14.85 -12.68
C THR A 131 14.91 15.30 -11.30
N MET A 132 15.70 16.14 -10.64
CA MET A 132 15.29 16.85 -9.42
C MET A 132 14.88 18.27 -9.79
N ARG A 133 13.67 18.66 -9.43
CA ARG A 133 13.14 20.02 -9.53
C ARG A 133 13.06 20.56 -8.12
N PHE A 134 13.82 21.61 -7.86
CA PHE A 134 13.87 22.24 -6.55
C PHE A 134 12.76 23.27 -6.41
N GLN A 135 12.31 23.53 -5.18
CA GLN A 135 11.27 24.52 -4.88
C GLN A 135 11.64 25.92 -5.39
N ASN A 136 12.94 26.27 -5.38
CA ASN A 136 13.45 27.55 -5.91
C ASN A 136 13.36 27.66 -7.45
N GLY A 137 12.98 26.58 -8.14
CA GLY A 137 12.85 26.51 -9.59
C GLY A 137 14.10 26.01 -10.32
N ASN A 138 15.19 25.72 -9.61
CA ASN A 138 16.35 25.07 -10.19
C ASN A 138 16.01 23.64 -10.59
N VAL A 139 16.69 23.14 -11.62
CA VAL A 139 16.47 21.79 -12.12
C VAL A 139 17.81 21.10 -12.30
N TYR A 140 18.02 19.99 -11.61
CA TYR A 140 19.12 19.08 -11.86
C TYR A 140 18.64 17.88 -12.67
N LYS A 141 19.40 17.50 -13.71
CA LYS A 141 19.22 16.26 -14.46
C LYS A 141 20.52 15.49 -14.46
N GLY A 142 20.52 14.25 -13.98
CA GLY A 142 21.74 13.45 -13.93
C GLY A 142 21.61 12.22 -13.05
N GLN A 143 22.76 11.80 -12.54
CA GLN A 143 22.89 10.58 -11.76
C GLN A 143 22.62 10.82 -10.26
N PHE A 144 22.06 9.80 -9.62
CA PHE A 144 21.71 9.73 -8.21
C PHE A 144 22.19 8.41 -7.63
N ARG A 145 22.65 8.44 -6.38
CA ARG A 145 23.04 7.26 -5.62
C ARG A 145 22.68 7.46 -4.16
N ALA A 146 21.96 6.50 -3.58
CA ALA A 146 21.52 6.55 -2.18
C ALA A 146 20.91 7.92 -1.79
N ASN A 147 19.92 8.38 -2.57
CA ASN A 147 19.20 9.65 -2.37
C ASN A 147 19.99 10.94 -2.61
N LYS A 148 21.24 10.86 -3.10
CA LYS A 148 22.07 12.04 -3.35
C LYS A 148 22.37 12.18 -4.83
N ILE A 149 22.47 13.42 -5.30
CA ILE A 149 23.10 13.73 -6.58
C ILE A 149 24.51 13.13 -6.58
N ASN A 150 24.83 12.34 -7.59
CA ASN A 150 26.11 11.65 -7.67
C ASN A 150 26.51 11.48 -9.13
N GLY A 151 27.71 11.90 -9.54
CA GLY A 151 28.18 11.71 -10.92
C GLY A 151 27.79 12.86 -11.86
N GLN A 152 27.73 12.56 -13.17
CA GLN A 152 27.51 13.56 -14.20
C GLN A 152 26.05 14.03 -14.26
N GLY A 153 25.87 15.33 -14.50
CA GLY A 153 24.55 15.92 -14.71
C GLY A 153 24.64 17.39 -15.09
N THR A 154 23.48 17.98 -15.36
CA THR A 154 23.33 19.39 -15.72
C THR A 154 22.42 20.07 -14.70
N MET A 155 22.88 21.18 -14.13
CA MET A 155 22.07 22.09 -13.35
C MET A 155 21.58 23.22 -14.26
N LYS A 156 20.28 23.46 -14.28
CA LYS A 156 19.66 24.64 -14.87
C LYS A 156 19.16 25.53 -13.73
N TYR A 157 19.73 26.71 -13.62
CA TYR A 157 19.28 27.73 -12.69
C TYR A 157 18.08 28.46 -13.26
N LYS A 158 17.12 28.82 -12.41
CA LYS A 158 16.08 29.77 -12.80
C LYS A 158 16.79 31.10 -13.06
N SER A 159 16.61 31.67 -14.26
CA SER A 159 17.28 32.90 -14.69
C SER A 159 17.06 34.01 -13.64
N GLY A 160 18.13 34.40 -12.95
CA GLY A 160 18.10 35.32 -11.81
C GLY A 160 19.17 35.08 -10.75
N ASP A 161 19.80 33.89 -10.74
CA ASP A 161 20.87 33.51 -9.78
C ASP A 161 22.29 33.55 -10.39
N GLU A 162 22.58 34.49 -11.31
CA GLU A 162 23.97 34.84 -11.70
C GLU A 162 24.55 35.91 -10.78
#